data_AF-A0AAI9ZKN8-F1
#
_entry.id   AF-A0AAI9ZKN8-F1
#
_cell.length_a   1.000
_cell.length_b   1.000
_cell.length_c   1.000
_cell.angle_alpha   90.00
_cell.angle_beta   90.00
_cell.angle_gamma   90.00
#
_symmetry.space_group_name_H-M   'P 1'
#
loop_
_entity.id
_entity.type
_entity.pdbx_description
1 polymer ?
#
loop_
_entity_poly.entity_id
_entity_poly.type
_entity_poly.pdbx_seq_one_letter_code
_entity_poly.pdbx_strand_id
1 'polypeptide(L)'
;MVRINTFAVAVAAIIGVPMVESHTWVEQLNRVAANGTLVGPDGFSNGWAGRLNGFNDERYTMRIPGKGFDLCQQSMPGNQPPEFPVLTAAPGDFVSLRYQENGHVTQPNTPPQKPLNRGTVFIYGTSQPKSNPSVFDIHRQWTADGKGGDGTGRLLATRNYDDGQCHQVNNSPISQERQEDTEHAALQPMGVNIWCQTAFQIPEDLAQNSEYSVYWVWTWPTLKADAVDKSTNGQFADFPVGFTEDKRAATSEDIEVPELYSSCSTIKVQGEKLVAGIKSASSSNDLSAFTFPDKTDFNFNAIKDQLANAFLVSVDGQAAPVNSAPNGTKSSTPVATGTPTPTVPSGVAQGTNQARVLTVSAPAMTLYSFLTVTLDAQTPAPTPTSGQQSAEASVTPFLHGRHVRGRDSWNFGQGN
;
A
#
# COMPACT_ATOMS: atom_id res chain seq x y z
N MET A 1 -58.15 23.76 41.63
CA MET A 1 -57.20 24.37 40.67
C MET A 1 -55.81 23.87 41.02
N VAL A 2 -55.26 22.96 40.22
CA VAL A 2 -53.87 22.51 40.35
C VAL A 2 -53.27 22.68 38.95
N ARG A 3 -52.30 23.58 38.82
CA ARG A 3 -51.55 23.78 37.58
C ARG A 3 -50.30 22.91 37.64
N ILE A 4 -50.21 21.93 36.76
CA ILE A 4 -48.99 21.14 36.53
C ILE A 4 -48.24 21.83 35.39
N ASN A 5 -47.07 22.39 35.70
CA ASN A 5 -46.11 22.89 34.72
C ASN A 5 -45.29 21.71 34.19
N THR A 6 -45.56 21.27 32.96
CA THR A 6 -44.69 20.34 32.24
C THR A 6 -43.61 21.13 31.50
N PHE A 7 -42.40 21.16 32.07
CA PHE A 7 -41.17 21.44 31.32
C PHE A 7 -40.83 20.19 30.50
N ALA A 8 -40.93 20.27 29.18
CA ALA A 8 -40.40 19.25 28.29
C ALA A 8 -38.89 19.46 28.12
N VAL A 9 -38.08 18.58 28.72
CA VAL A 9 -36.65 18.48 28.41
C VAL A 9 -36.51 17.57 27.20
N ALA A 10 -36.20 18.14 26.04
CA ALA A 10 -35.78 17.38 24.88
C ALA A 10 -34.33 16.92 25.08
N VAL A 11 -34.14 15.63 25.38
CA VAL A 11 -32.83 14.99 25.34
C VAL A 11 -32.50 14.73 23.89
N ALA A 12 -31.64 15.56 23.30
CA ALA A 12 -31.03 15.26 22.00
C ALA A 12 -30.03 14.11 22.22
N ALA A 13 -30.42 12.90 21.82
CA ALA A 13 -29.49 11.78 21.72
C ALA A 13 -28.51 12.09 20.58
N ILE A 14 -27.32 12.55 20.93
CA ILE A 14 -26.16 12.56 20.03
C ILE A 14 -25.80 11.09 19.82
N ILE A 15 -26.38 10.47 18.79
CA ILE A 15 -25.85 9.23 18.24
C ILE A 15 -24.50 9.64 17.62
N GLY A 16 -23.42 9.41 18.37
CA GLY A 16 -22.07 9.49 17.83
C GLY A 16 -21.96 8.46 16.73
N VAL A 17 -22.16 8.88 15.48
CA VAL A 17 -21.68 8.12 14.33
C VAL A 17 -20.18 7.96 14.57
N PRO A 18 -19.63 6.74 14.63
CA PRO A 18 -18.19 6.57 14.65
C PRO A 18 -17.68 7.23 13.37
N MET A 19 -17.08 8.41 13.52
CA MET A 19 -16.31 9.01 12.44
C MET A 19 -15.16 8.03 12.24
N VAL A 20 -15.25 7.19 11.20
CA VAL A 20 -14.08 6.51 10.70
C VAL A 20 -13.18 7.63 10.22
N GLU A 21 -12.22 8.00 11.06
CA GLU A 21 -11.17 8.93 10.70
C GLU A 21 -10.40 8.25 9.58
N SER A 22 -10.63 8.67 8.35
CA SER A 22 -9.95 8.14 7.18
C SER A 22 -8.47 8.48 7.27
N HIS A 23 -7.63 7.45 7.29
CA HIS A 23 -6.19 7.59 7.37
C HIS A 23 -5.47 6.47 6.64
N THR A 24 -4.60 6.84 5.72
CA THR A 24 -3.71 5.93 5.01
C THR A 24 -2.51 6.72 4.50
N TRP A 25 -1.38 6.04 4.42
CA TRP A 25 -0.12 6.52 3.85
C TRP A 25 0.68 5.30 3.40
N VAL A 26 1.72 5.53 2.61
CA VAL A 26 2.65 4.46 2.22
C VAL A 26 3.44 4.00 3.43
N GLU A 27 3.21 2.76 3.85
CA GLU A 27 3.90 2.12 4.97
C GLU A 27 5.28 1.63 4.54
N GLN A 28 5.41 1.11 3.31
CA GLN A 28 6.61 0.42 2.87
C GLN A 28 6.80 0.49 1.35
N LEU A 29 8.06 0.49 0.92
CA LEU A 29 8.50 0.41 -0.46
C LEU A 29 9.37 -0.82 -0.67
N ASN A 30 9.17 -1.54 -1.77
CA ASN A 30 9.97 -2.71 -2.13
C ASN A 30 10.35 -2.67 -3.60
N ARG A 31 11.53 -3.19 -3.94
CA ARG A 31 11.87 -3.50 -5.34
C ARG A 31 11.12 -4.76 -5.76
N VAL A 32 10.83 -4.89 -7.05
CA VAL A 32 10.20 -6.09 -7.62
C VAL A 32 11.22 -6.87 -8.45
N ALA A 33 11.44 -8.12 -8.09
CA ALA A 33 12.33 -9.03 -8.81
C ALA A 33 11.66 -9.61 -10.07
N ALA A 34 12.45 -10.24 -10.94
CA ALA A 34 11.98 -10.82 -12.19
C ALA A 34 10.92 -11.93 -11.99
N ASN A 35 10.85 -12.59 -10.84
CA ASN A 35 9.78 -13.53 -10.52
C ASN A 35 8.51 -12.86 -9.95
N GLY A 36 8.46 -11.53 -9.93
CA GLY A 36 7.37 -10.75 -9.36
C GLY A 36 7.39 -10.65 -7.84
N THR A 37 8.42 -11.17 -7.15
CA THR A 37 8.49 -11.04 -5.68
C THR A 37 9.00 -9.67 -5.27
N LEU A 38 8.40 -9.11 -4.22
CA LEU A 38 8.86 -7.99 -3.44
C LEU A 38 10.13 -8.41 -2.69
N VAL A 39 11.22 -7.72 -2.95
CA VAL A 39 12.52 -8.01 -2.35
C VAL A 39 12.99 -6.88 -1.46
N GLY A 40 13.66 -7.26 -0.37
CA GLY A 40 14.33 -6.34 0.53
C GLY A 40 15.73 -5.92 0.05
N PRO A 41 16.39 -5.00 0.78
CA PRO A 41 15.87 -4.34 1.98
C PRO A 41 14.69 -3.40 1.68
N ASP A 42 13.79 -3.29 2.65
CA ASP A 42 12.61 -2.43 2.56
C ASP A 42 13.01 -0.95 2.63
N GLY A 43 12.23 -0.09 1.97
CA GLY A 43 12.31 1.36 2.11
C GLY A 43 11.05 1.93 2.74
N PHE A 44 11.15 3.15 3.27
CA PHE A 44 10.06 3.79 4.01
C PHE A 44 9.82 5.23 3.55
N SER A 45 8.57 5.71 3.71
CA SER A 45 8.19 7.10 3.42
C SER A 45 8.79 8.07 4.41
N ASN A 46 9.13 9.26 3.93
CA ASN A 46 9.91 10.27 4.66
C ASN A 46 9.28 10.59 6.02
N GLY A 47 10.09 10.52 7.08
CA GLY A 47 9.66 10.75 8.45
C GLY A 47 9.03 9.55 9.14
N TRP A 48 8.89 8.42 8.46
CA TRP A 48 8.43 7.16 9.07
C TRP A 48 9.38 6.72 10.18
N ALA A 49 8.80 6.35 11.32
CA ALA A 49 9.56 5.90 12.49
C ALA A 49 9.00 4.59 13.07
N GLY A 50 8.23 3.85 12.27
CA GLY A 50 7.59 2.61 12.69
C GLY A 50 6.39 2.79 13.61
N ARG A 51 5.69 1.67 13.83
CA ARG A 51 4.60 1.55 14.81
C ARG A 51 5.16 1.17 16.19
N LEU A 52 5.87 2.11 16.82
CA LEU A 52 6.44 1.93 18.16
C LEU A 52 5.45 2.35 19.27
N ASN A 53 5.81 2.19 20.54
CA ASN A 53 4.98 2.63 21.67
C ASN A 53 4.67 4.14 21.58
N GLY A 54 3.40 4.52 21.70
CA GLY A 54 2.94 5.90 21.50
C GLY A 54 2.72 6.30 20.04
N PHE A 55 2.63 5.34 19.12
CA PHE A 55 2.26 5.56 17.73
C PHE A 55 0.89 6.25 17.59
N ASN A 56 0.80 7.21 16.67
CA ASN A 56 -0.40 7.98 16.36
C ASN A 56 -0.53 8.12 14.84
N ASP A 57 -1.63 7.64 14.25
CA ASP A 57 -1.89 7.71 12.82
C ASP A 57 -1.93 9.16 12.30
N GLU A 58 -2.38 10.12 13.11
CA GLU A 58 -2.38 11.54 12.75
C GLU A 58 -0.96 12.05 12.48
N ARG A 59 0.07 11.43 13.06
CA ARG A 59 1.46 11.82 12.82
C ARG A 59 1.93 11.46 11.41
N TYR A 60 1.25 10.59 10.68
CA TYR A 60 1.67 10.16 9.33
C TYR A 60 0.63 10.49 8.26
N THR A 61 -0.59 10.75 8.68
CA THR A 61 -1.70 11.08 7.79
C THR A 61 -1.56 12.51 7.28
N MET A 62 -1.32 12.67 5.98
CA MET A 62 -1.39 13.95 5.27
C MET A 62 -2.73 14.08 4.55
N ARG A 63 -3.75 14.55 5.28
CA ARG A 63 -5.09 14.80 4.76
C ARG A 63 -5.21 16.23 4.26
N ILE A 64 -5.50 16.41 2.97
CA ILE A 64 -5.71 17.69 2.30
C ILE A 64 -7.22 17.86 2.06
N PRO A 65 -7.82 19.04 2.34
CA PRO A 65 -7.19 20.28 2.79
C PRO A 65 -6.98 20.39 4.31
N GLY A 66 -7.36 19.38 5.11
CA GLY A 66 -7.37 19.47 6.59
C GLY A 66 -6.04 19.86 7.24
N LYS A 67 -4.90 19.54 6.61
CA LYS A 67 -3.55 19.93 7.04
C LYS A 67 -2.88 20.96 6.13
N GLY A 68 -3.68 21.72 5.38
CA GLY A 68 -3.19 22.62 4.33
C GLY A 68 -3.03 21.89 2.99
N PHE A 69 -2.19 22.46 2.13
CA PHE A 69 -2.06 22.05 0.72
C PHE A 69 -0.68 21.53 0.35
N ASP A 70 0.19 21.30 1.34
CA ASP A 70 1.48 20.64 1.13
C ASP A 70 1.26 19.13 0.94
N LEU A 71 1.97 18.54 -0.03
CA LEU A 71 1.93 17.10 -0.29
C LEU A 71 2.73 16.29 0.72
N CYS A 72 3.76 16.89 1.31
CA CYS A 72 4.67 16.20 2.20
C CYS A 72 4.56 16.73 3.61
N GLN A 73 4.52 15.83 4.58
CA GLN A 73 4.51 16.21 5.99
C GLN A 73 5.84 16.80 6.45
N GLN A 74 6.93 16.35 5.82
CA GLN A 74 8.28 16.82 6.06
C GLN A 74 8.83 17.40 4.77
N SER A 75 9.74 18.37 4.91
CA SER A 75 10.45 18.93 3.76
C SER A 75 11.28 17.87 3.03
N MET A 76 11.45 18.06 1.72
CA MET A 76 12.18 17.16 0.82
C MET A 76 13.60 17.69 0.54
N PRO A 77 14.62 16.80 0.46
CA PRO A 77 14.55 15.37 0.76
C PRO A 77 14.33 15.15 2.26
N GLY A 78 13.46 14.19 2.60
CA GLY A 78 13.11 13.92 3.98
C GLY A 78 14.23 13.23 4.75
N ASN A 79 14.26 13.45 6.07
CA ASN A 79 15.17 12.74 6.96
C ASN A 79 14.59 11.35 7.26
N GLN A 80 15.45 10.33 7.30
CA GLN A 80 15.07 8.98 7.70
C GLN A 80 15.95 8.44 8.82
N PRO A 81 15.35 7.84 9.87
CA PRO A 81 16.13 7.14 10.87
C PRO A 81 16.78 5.90 10.25
N PRO A 82 17.98 5.49 10.70
CA PRO A 82 18.70 4.33 10.15
C PRO A 82 17.89 3.03 10.19
N GLU A 83 16.99 2.88 11.16
CA GLU A 83 16.11 1.71 11.33
C GLU A 83 15.01 1.64 10.26
N PHE A 84 14.64 2.78 9.66
CA PHE A 84 13.64 2.90 8.59
C PHE A 84 14.24 3.64 7.39
N PRO A 85 15.19 3.01 6.67
CA PRO A 85 15.92 3.67 5.61
C PRO A 85 15.03 4.00 4.40
N VAL A 86 15.48 4.96 3.60
CA VAL A 86 14.97 5.15 2.23
C VAL A 86 15.25 3.91 1.37
N LEU A 87 14.37 3.62 0.41
CA LEU A 87 14.60 2.53 -0.55
C LEU A 87 15.86 2.81 -1.36
N THR A 88 16.68 1.78 -1.60
CA THR A 88 17.73 1.83 -2.63
C THR A 88 17.29 1.03 -3.85
N ALA A 89 17.28 1.64 -5.03
CA ALA A 89 16.87 0.99 -6.27
C ALA A 89 17.71 1.49 -7.45
N ALA A 90 17.88 0.67 -8.47
CA ALA A 90 18.60 1.03 -9.68
C ALA A 90 17.70 1.76 -10.69
N PRO A 91 18.24 2.60 -11.58
CA PRO A 91 17.47 3.18 -12.68
C PRO A 91 16.66 2.11 -13.43
N GLY A 92 15.37 2.39 -13.65
CA GLY A 92 14.47 1.46 -14.32
C GLY A 92 13.88 0.34 -13.44
N ASP A 93 14.22 0.24 -12.15
CA ASP A 93 13.60 -0.78 -11.30
C ASP A 93 12.09 -0.59 -11.18
N PHE A 94 11.39 -1.73 -11.04
CA PHE A 94 10.02 -1.74 -10.56
C PHE A 94 10.01 -1.63 -9.04
N VAL A 95 9.14 -0.76 -8.53
CA VAL A 95 8.94 -0.49 -7.11
C VAL A 95 7.46 -0.69 -6.78
N SER A 96 7.18 -1.41 -5.69
CA SER A 96 5.84 -1.52 -5.11
C SER A 96 5.75 -0.69 -3.84
N LEU A 97 4.74 0.18 -3.77
CA LEU A 97 4.33 0.89 -2.55
C LEU A 97 3.25 0.08 -1.87
N ARG A 98 3.35 -0.09 -0.56
CA ARG A 98 2.37 -0.85 0.23
C ARG A 98 1.78 0.04 1.32
N TYR A 99 0.47 -0.06 1.54
CA TYR A 99 -0.26 0.77 2.49
C TYR A 99 -1.47 0.03 3.06
N GLN A 100 -1.92 0.43 4.24
CA GLN A 100 -3.09 -0.19 4.87
C GLN A 100 -4.37 0.37 4.28
N GLU A 101 -5.33 -0.50 4.00
CA GLU A 101 -6.63 -0.11 3.43
C GLU A 101 -7.55 0.56 4.47
N ASN A 102 -7.41 0.17 5.74
CA ASN A 102 -8.05 0.80 6.90
C ASN A 102 -9.59 0.92 6.83
N GLY A 103 -10.25 -0.10 6.27
CA GLY A 103 -11.69 -0.16 6.08
C GLY A 103 -12.20 0.56 4.82
N HIS A 104 -11.38 1.30 4.08
CA HIS A 104 -11.81 1.99 2.86
C HIS A 104 -12.19 1.03 1.74
N VAL A 105 -11.52 -0.12 1.64
CA VAL A 105 -11.80 -1.18 0.67
C VAL A 105 -12.91 -2.09 1.16
N THR A 106 -12.79 -2.59 2.39
CA THR A 106 -13.71 -3.60 2.93
C THR A 106 -15.04 -3.03 3.42
N GLN A 107 -15.09 -1.74 3.76
CA GLN A 107 -16.31 -1.02 4.18
C GLN A 107 -16.56 0.21 3.29
N PRO A 108 -16.81 0.03 1.97
CA PRO A 108 -16.96 1.10 0.97
C PRO A 108 -17.89 2.23 1.35
N ASN A 109 -18.96 1.87 2.04
CA ASN A 109 -20.10 2.74 2.29
C ASN A 109 -19.94 3.45 3.64
N THR A 110 -18.72 3.46 4.19
CA THR A 110 -18.39 4.09 5.46
C THR A 110 -17.08 4.87 5.32
N PRO A 111 -17.13 6.19 5.04
CA PRO A 111 -18.32 7.01 4.83
C PRO A 111 -19.07 6.70 3.53
N PRO A 112 -20.35 7.07 3.40
CA PRO A 112 -21.08 6.91 2.15
C PRO A 112 -20.59 7.90 1.08
N GLN A 113 -21.13 7.73 -0.14
CA GLN A 113 -20.94 8.66 -1.27
C GLN A 113 -19.48 8.85 -1.69
N LYS A 114 -18.69 7.79 -1.57
CA LYS A 114 -17.32 7.75 -2.04
C LYS A 114 -17.24 7.29 -3.50
N PRO A 115 -16.20 7.70 -4.25
CA PRO A 115 -16.03 7.30 -5.64
C PRO A 115 -15.93 5.78 -5.79
N LEU A 116 -16.28 5.29 -6.98
CA LEU A 116 -16.04 3.90 -7.35
C LEU A 116 -14.57 3.50 -7.13
N ASN A 117 -14.36 2.21 -6.84
CA ASN A 117 -13.06 1.61 -6.54
C ASN A 117 -12.22 2.37 -5.49
N ARG A 118 -12.94 3.06 -4.59
CA ARG A 118 -12.40 3.80 -3.46
C ARG A 118 -11.47 4.92 -3.88
N GLY A 119 -11.76 5.55 -5.01
CA GLY A 119 -10.97 6.67 -5.50
C GLY A 119 -9.71 6.24 -6.25
N THR A 120 -8.86 7.22 -6.53
CA THR A 120 -7.75 7.05 -7.49
C THR A 120 -6.42 7.37 -6.84
N VAL A 121 -5.44 6.49 -7.01
CA VAL A 121 -4.06 6.69 -6.59
C VAL A 121 -3.23 7.17 -7.78
N PHE A 122 -2.39 8.17 -7.52
CA PHE A 122 -1.46 8.78 -8.46
C PHE A 122 -0.05 8.69 -7.90
N ILE A 123 0.88 8.22 -8.72
CA ILE A 123 2.30 8.20 -8.41
C ILE A 123 2.99 9.23 -9.28
N TYR A 124 3.67 10.18 -8.66
CA TYR A 124 4.52 11.16 -9.34
C TYR A 124 5.97 10.97 -8.92
N GLY A 125 6.91 11.44 -9.74
CA GLY A 125 8.29 11.51 -9.30
C GLY A 125 9.16 12.54 -10.00
N THR A 126 10.25 12.92 -9.33
CA THR A 126 11.19 13.96 -9.77
C THR A 126 12.58 13.75 -9.18
N SER A 127 13.61 14.19 -9.92
CA SER A 127 14.98 14.34 -9.41
C SER A 127 15.27 15.77 -8.89
N GLN A 128 14.28 16.66 -8.92
CA GLN A 128 14.37 18.07 -8.54
C GLN A 128 13.23 18.43 -7.58
N PRO A 129 13.14 17.78 -6.40
CA PRO A 129 12.05 18.04 -5.46
C PRO A 129 12.11 19.48 -4.93
N LYS A 130 10.94 20.14 -4.86
CA LYS A 130 10.78 21.35 -4.04
C LYS A 130 10.83 20.95 -2.58
N SER A 131 11.34 21.85 -1.72
CA SER A 131 11.42 21.59 -0.28
C SER A 131 10.05 21.28 0.32
N ASN A 132 9.02 22.08 0.02
CA ASN A 132 7.63 21.82 0.43
C ASN A 132 6.74 21.87 -0.82
N PRO A 133 6.53 20.74 -1.52
CA PRO A 133 5.74 20.72 -2.75
C PRO A 133 4.25 20.86 -2.42
N SER A 134 3.55 21.76 -3.11
CA SER A 134 2.10 21.90 -3.01
C SER A 134 1.38 20.87 -3.89
N VAL A 135 0.19 20.44 -3.47
CA VAL A 135 -0.71 19.60 -4.28
C VAL A 135 -1.01 20.25 -5.63
N PHE A 136 -1.17 21.57 -5.68
CA PHE A 136 -1.51 22.31 -6.90
C PHE A 136 -0.35 22.49 -7.88
N ASP A 137 0.90 22.23 -7.44
CA ASP A 137 2.07 22.27 -8.32
C ASP A 137 2.25 20.97 -9.10
N ILE A 138 1.80 19.85 -8.52
CA ILE A 138 2.15 18.49 -8.97
C ILE A 138 0.90 17.72 -9.39
N HIS A 139 -0.08 17.59 -8.49
CA HIS A 139 -1.23 16.72 -8.70
C HIS A 139 -2.10 17.25 -9.84
N ARG A 140 -2.36 16.38 -10.82
CA ARG A 140 -3.02 16.69 -12.10
C ARG A 140 -2.36 17.80 -12.92
N GLN A 141 -1.14 18.22 -12.59
CA GLN A 141 -0.33 19.14 -13.38
C GLN A 141 0.74 18.37 -14.17
N TRP A 142 1.51 17.52 -13.49
CA TRP A 142 2.57 16.74 -14.12
C TRP A 142 2.00 15.61 -14.97
N THR A 143 2.43 15.54 -16.22
CA THR A 143 2.03 14.53 -17.21
C THR A 143 3.04 13.40 -17.30
N ALA A 144 2.62 12.27 -17.88
CA ALA A 144 3.46 11.10 -18.05
C ALA A 144 4.72 11.36 -18.91
N ASP A 145 4.62 12.27 -19.88
CA ASP A 145 5.75 12.69 -20.72
C ASP A 145 6.68 13.72 -20.05
N GLY A 146 6.38 14.12 -18.81
CA GLY A 146 7.17 15.04 -18.01
C GLY A 146 7.12 16.51 -18.47
N LYS A 147 6.15 16.88 -19.31
CA LYS A 147 6.02 18.26 -19.83
C LYS A 147 4.97 19.10 -19.12
N GLY A 148 4.06 18.46 -18.37
CA GLY A 148 3.00 19.13 -17.63
C GLY A 148 3.50 19.89 -16.40
N GLY A 149 2.70 20.83 -15.93
CA GLY A 149 3.05 21.69 -14.79
C GLY A 149 4.30 22.53 -15.06
N ASP A 150 5.27 22.45 -14.16
CA ASP A 150 6.56 23.15 -14.28
C ASP A 150 7.65 22.34 -15.01
N GLY A 151 7.31 21.16 -15.53
CA GLY A 151 8.24 20.30 -16.27
C GLY A 151 9.38 19.70 -15.43
N THR A 152 9.29 19.78 -14.10
CA THR A 152 10.34 19.28 -13.20
C THR A 152 10.13 17.83 -12.77
N GLY A 153 8.98 17.23 -13.09
CA GLY A 153 8.68 15.84 -12.77
C GLY A 153 7.64 15.25 -13.71
N ARG A 154 7.22 14.02 -13.42
CA ARG A 154 6.31 13.26 -14.29
C ARG A 154 5.35 12.39 -13.50
N LEU A 155 4.20 12.10 -14.09
CA LEU A 155 3.27 11.07 -13.61
C LEU A 155 3.83 9.69 -14.00
N LEU A 156 4.01 8.83 -13.01
CA LEU A 156 4.58 7.49 -13.15
C LEU A 156 3.52 6.40 -13.21
N ALA A 157 2.42 6.55 -12.47
CA ALA A 157 1.33 5.59 -12.50
C ALA A 157 -0.01 6.15 -12.00
N THR A 158 -1.09 5.52 -12.44
CA THR A 158 -2.46 5.72 -11.91
C THR A 158 -3.14 4.38 -11.61
N ARG A 159 -3.77 4.27 -10.43
CA ARG A 159 -4.40 3.03 -9.93
C ARG A 159 -5.74 3.32 -9.27
N ASN A 160 -6.57 2.29 -9.16
CA ASN A 160 -7.62 2.29 -8.14
C ASN A 160 -6.96 2.14 -6.76
N TYR A 161 -7.57 2.71 -5.72
CA TYR A 161 -7.10 2.45 -4.35
C TYR A 161 -7.42 1.02 -3.92
N ASP A 162 -8.62 0.52 -4.25
CA ASP A 162 -8.96 -0.90 -4.18
C ASP A 162 -8.21 -1.64 -5.30
N ASP A 163 -7.17 -2.39 -4.91
CA ASP A 163 -6.30 -3.11 -5.83
C ASP A 163 -6.84 -4.50 -6.21
N GLY A 164 -8.01 -4.87 -5.69
CA GLY A 164 -8.66 -6.13 -6.00
C GLY A 164 -8.22 -7.31 -5.12
N GLN A 165 -7.30 -7.14 -4.18
CA GLN A 165 -6.84 -8.21 -3.28
C GLN A 165 -6.67 -7.76 -1.82
N CYS A 166 -6.36 -6.47 -1.60
CA CYS A 166 -6.16 -5.95 -0.26
C CYS A 166 -7.44 -5.92 0.56
N HIS A 167 -7.28 -6.16 1.86
CA HIS A 167 -8.38 -6.18 2.79
C HIS A 167 -7.88 -6.07 4.23
N GLN A 168 -8.64 -5.39 5.07
CA GLN A 168 -8.59 -5.53 6.52
C GLN A 168 -9.55 -6.63 6.93
N VAL A 169 -9.07 -7.55 7.77
CA VAL A 169 -9.91 -8.62 8.32
C VAL A 169 -10.99 -8.01 9.23
N ASN A 170 -12.24 -8.20 8.84
CA ASN A 170 -13.43 -7.82 9.60
C ASN A 170 -14.65 -8.64 9.12
N ASN A 171 -15.85 -8.32 9.64
CA ASN A 171 -17.07 -9.07 9.36
C ASN A 171 -17.86 -8.52 8.15
N SER A 172 -17.30 -7.61 7.36
CA SER A 172 -17.96 -7.16 6.13
C SER A 172 -17.94 -8.27 5.08
N PRO A 173 -18.97 -8.34 4.20
CA PRO A 173 -18.99 -9.33 3.12
C PRO A 173 -17.74 -9.28 2.22
N ILE A 174 -17.25 -8.07 1.90
CA ILE A 174 -16.04 -7.89 1.07
C ILE A 174 -14.82 -8.46 1.77
N SER A 175 -14.65 -8.21 3.08
CA SER A 175 -13.53 -8.76 3.83
C SER A 175 -13.56 -10.29 3.86
N GLN A 176 -14.73 -10.90 4.05
CA GLN A 176 -14.89 -12.36 4.09
C GLN A 176 -14.59 -12.99 2.71
N GLU A 177 -15.15 -12.43 1.64
CA GLU A 177 -14.86 -12.86 0.26
C GLU A 177 -13.36 -12.77 -0.06
N ARG A 178 -12.71 -11.65 0.28
CA ARG A 178 -11.28 -11.48 0.04
C ARG A 178 -10.43 -12.47 0.83
N GLN A 179 -10.77 -12.75 2.09
CA GLN A 179 -10.04 -13.74 2.89
C GLN A 179 -10.07 -15.14 2.27
N GLU A 180 -11.18 -15.51 1.62
CA GLU A 180 -11.31 -16.77 0.90
C GLU A 180 -10.49 -16.77 -0.41
N ASP A 181 -10.56 -15.69 -1.19
CA ASP A 181 -9.89 -15.58 -2.49
C ASP A 181 -8.37 -15.38 -2.41
N THR A 182 -7.90 -14.81 -1.30
CA THR A 182 -6.51 -14.34 -1.14
C THR A 182 -5.81 -14.96 0.07
N GLU A 183 -6.14 -16.21 0.40
CA GLU A 183 -5.57 -16.93 1.53
C GLU A 183 -4.03 -16.79 1.62
N HIS A 184 -3.56 -16.26 2.75
CA HIS A 184 -2.14 -16.03 3.03
C HIS A 184 -1.79 -16.40 4.47
N ALA A 185 -0.50 -16.63 4.72
CA ALA A 185 0.01 -16.75 6.08
C ALA A 185 0.01 -15.38 6.76
N ALA A 186 -0.46 -15.31 8.00
CA ALA A 186 -0.43 -14.08 8.79
C ALA A 186 1.01 -13.73 9.21
N LEU A 187 1.63 -12.76 8.52
CA LEU A 187 3.03 -12.38 8.71
C LEU A 187 3.16 -10.89 9.02
N GLN A 188 4.02 -10.55 9.98
CA GLN A 188 4.35 -9.15 10.24
C GLN A 188 5.10 -8.53 9.05
N PRO A 189 4.88 -7.24 8.74
CA PRO A 189 4.07 -6.28 9.51
C PRO A 189 2.57 -6.29 9.18
N MET A 190 2.13 -7.05 8.17
CA MET A 190 0.74 -7.05 7.71
C MET A 190 -0.22 -7.76 8.67
N GLY A 191 0.29 -8.75 9.41
CA GLY A 191 -0.51 -9.62 10.25
C GLY A 191 -1.52 -10.40 9.41
N VAL A 192 -2.77 -10.42 9.88
CA VAL A 192 -3.87 -11.12 9.21
C VAL A 192 -4.43 -10.36 8.01
N ASN A 193 -4.05 -9.10 7.81
CA ASN A 193 -4.56 -8.27 6.72
C ASN A 193 -3.75 -8.48 5.44
N ILE A 194 -4.30 -8.04 4.31
CA ILE A 194 -3.54 -7.79 3.08
C ILE A 194 -3.45 -6.29 2.85
N TRP A 195 -2.22 -5.74 2.86
CA TRP A 195 -1.98 -4.34 2.52
C TRP A 195 -2.21 -4.09 1.03
N CYS A 196 -2.80 -2.95 0.72
CA CYS A 196 -2.94 -2.50 -0.67
C CYS A 196 -1.59 -2.18 -1.28
N GLN A 197 -1.51 -2.33 -2.59
CA GLN A 197 -0.28 -2.14 -3.35
C GLN A 197 -0.47 -1.22 -4.55
N THR A 198 0.57 -0.42 -4.81
CA THR A 198 0.76 0.29 -6.06
C THR A 198 2.18 0.08 -6.57
N ALA A 199 2.30 -0.71 -7.64
CA ALA A 199 3.55 -0.92 -8.36
C ALA A 199 3.69 0.02 -9.56
N PHE A 200 4.91 0.52 -9.75
CA PHE A 200 5.30 1.42 -10.84
C PHE A 200 6.79 1.21 -11.18
N GLN A 201 7.26 1.78 -12.28
CA GLN A 201 8.68 1.77 -12.64
C GLN A 201 9.30 3.15 -12.43
N ILE A 202 10.47 3.21 -11.80
CA ILE A 202 11.25 4.45 -11.76
C ILE A 202 11.93 4.69 -13.12
N PRO A 203 12.19 5.94 -13.53
CA PRO A 203 12.76 6.20 -14.85
C PRO A 203 14.12 5.52 -15.10
N GLU A 204 14.36 5.09 -16.35
CA GLU A 204 15.62 4.46 -16.74
C GLU A 204 16.77 5.47 -16.89
N ASP A 205 16.45 6.75 -17.09
CA ASP A 205 17.39 7.85 -17.29
C ASP A 205 17.91 8.46 -15.97
N LEU A 206 17.57 7.86 -14.83
CA LEU A 206 18.07 8.33 -13.53
C LEU A 206 19.58 8.13 -13.42
N ALA A 207 20.26 9.14 -12.87
CA ALA A 207 21.70 9.08 -12.63
C ALA A 207 22.02 8.14 -11.47
N GLN A 208 23.09 7.35 -11.60
CA GLN A 208 23.61 6.56 -10.49
C GLN A 208 24.11 7.48 -9.36
N ASN A 209 23.94 7.02 -8.12
CA ASN A 209 24.29 7.75 -6.90
C ASN A 209 23.55 9.09 -6.75
N SER A 210 22.31 9.18 -7.26
CA SER A 210 21.41 10.31 -7.05
C SER A 210 20.25 9.95 -6.13
N GLU A 211 19.39 10.93 -5.85
CA GLU A 211 18.12 10.71 -5.17
C GLU A 211 16.96 10.95 -6.14
N TYR A 212 15.87 10.24 -5.94
CA TYR A 212 14.63 10.39 -6.68
C TYR A 212 13.46 10.47 -5.71
N SER A 213 12.68 11.55 -5.81
CA SER A 213 11.51 11.76 -4.96
C SER A 213 10.27 11.19 -5.62
N VAL A 214 9.46 10.49 -4.82
CA VAL A 214 8.19 9.89 -5.22
C VAL A 214 7.08 10.45 -4.35
N TYR A 215 5.98 10.85 -5.00
CA TYR A 215 4.77 11.34 -4.34
C TYR A 215 3.64 10.37 -4.63
N TRP A 216 3.09 9.77 -3.58
CA TRP A 216 1.86 9.01 -3.61
C TRP A 216 0.72 9.94 -3.23
N VAL A 217 -0.30 10.06 -4.09
CA VAL A 217 -1.49 10.89 -3.85
C VAL A 217 -2.73 10.04 -4.08
N TRP A 218 -3.59 9.94 -3.08
CA TRP A 218 -4.88 9.27 -3.18
C TRP A 218 -6.01 10.30 -3.12
N THR A 219 -6.83 10.33 -4.17
CA THR A 219 -8.02 11.20 -4.24
C THR A 219 -9.25 10.40 -3.84
N TRP A 220 -9.94 10.87 -2.80
CA TRP A 220 -11.11 10.19 -2.22
C TRP A 220 -12.17 11.17 -1.69
N PRO A 221 -12.61 12.15 -2.52
CA PRO A 221 -13.59 13.14 -2.12
C PRO A 221 -14.93 12.49 -1.76
N THR A 222 -15.76 13.21 -1.01
CA THR A 222 -17.19 12.87 -0.92
C THR A 222 -17.90 13.51 -2.09
N LEU A 223 -18.64 12.69 -2.84
CA LEU A 223 -19.44 13.12 -3.99
C LEU A 223 -20.86 13.45 -3.54
N LYS A 224 -21.56 14.29 -4.31
CA LYS A 224 -23.02 14.44 -4.18
C LYS A 224 -23.70 13.11 -4.51
N ALA A 225 -24.83 12.83 -3.84
CA ALA A 225 -25.54 11.56 -3.94
C ALA A 225 -25.83 11.11 -5.39
N ASP A 226 -26.24 12.04 -6.25
CA ASP A 226 -26.62 11.76 -7.65
C ASP A 226 -25.41 11.67 -8.60
N ALA A 227 -24.21 11.95 -8.11
CA ALA A 227 -22.95 11.81 -8.84
C ALA A 227 -22.23 10.49 -8.53
N VAL A 228 -22.53 9.82 -7.40
CA VAL A 228 -21.89 8.57 -6.99
C VAL A 228 -21.99 7.50 -8.08
N ASP A 229 -23.22 7.21 -8.53
CA ASP A 229 -23.50 6.16 -9.52
C ASP A 229 -23.01 6.52 -10.93
N LYS A 230 -22.75 7.81 -11.19
CA LYS A 230 -22.23 8.31 -12.47
C LYS A 230 -20.70 8.42 -12.48
N SER A 231 -20.06 8.36 -11.30
CA SER A 231 -18.62 8.50 -11.18
C SER A 231 -17.91 7.37 -11.94
N THR A 232 -16.80 7.71 -12.59
CA THR A 232 -15.91 6.75 -13.23
C THR A 232 -14.52 6.91 -12.60
N ASN A 233 -13.80 5.80 -12.44
CA ASN A 233 -12.46 5.82 -11.83
C ASN A 233 -11.57 6.87 -12.52
N GLY A 234 -10.92 7.74 -11.75
CA GLY A 234 -10.04 8.78 -12.26
C GLY A 234 -10.71 9.95 -12.98
N GLN A 235 -12.02 9.90 -13.18
CA GLN A 235 -12.82 10.85 -13.97
C GLN A 235 -13.72 11.68 -13.06
N PHE A 236 -13.15 12.16 -11.96
CA PHE A 236 -13.79 13.10 -11.03
C PHE A 236 -12.75 14.13 -10.59
N ALA A 237 -13.22 15.33 -10.26
CA ALA A 237 -12.41 16.43 -9.74
C ALA A 237 -12.10 16.22 -8.25
N ASP A 238 -11.18 17.01 -7.68
CA ASP A 238 -10.78 16.85 -6.28
C ASP A 238 -11.48 17.86 -5.35
N PHE A 239 -11.91 19.00 -5.91
CA PHE A 239 -12.48 20.13 -5.17
C PHE A 239 -13.88 20.53 -5.69
N PRO A 240 -14.72 21.14 -4.84
CA PRO A 240 -16.02 21.68 -5.29
C PRO A 240 -15.84 22.90 -6.19
N VAL A 241 -16.83 23.17 -7.05
CA VAL A 241 -16.95 24.47 -7.72
C VAL A 241 -16.97 25.60 -6.69
N GLY A 242 -16.31 26.72 -7.01
CA GLY A 242 -16.17 27.84 -6.10
C GLY A 242 -15.01 27.72 -5.12
N PHE A 243 -14.21 26.66 -5.17
CA PHE A 243 -12.88 26.64 -4.54
C PHE A 243 -12.00 27.78 -5.08
N THR A 244 -11.37 28.56 -4.20
CA THR A 244 -10.70 29.83 -4.57
C THR A 244 -9.24 29.91 -4.16
N GLU A 245 -8.77 28.97 -3.36
CA GLU A 245 -7.46 28.97 -2.73
C GLU A 245 -6.34 28.77 -3.77
N ASP A 246 -6.62 28.01 -4.85
CA ASP A 246 -5.74 27.92 -6.01
C ASP A 246 -6.54 27.68 -7.30
N LYS A 247 -6.24 28.45 -8.35
CA LYS A 247 -6.92 28.37 -9.66
C LYS A 247 -6.59 27.10 -10.45
N ARG A 248 -5.53 26.38 -10.06
CA ARG A 248 -5.10 25.12 -10.69
C ARG A 248 -5.86 23.90 -10.14
N ALA A 249 -6.64 24.08 -9.09
CA ALA A 249 -7.46 23.02 -8.53
C ALA A 249 -8.43 22.45 -9.57
N ALA A 250 -8.46 21.13 -9.69
CA ALA A 250 -9.50 20.45 -10.46
C ALA A 250 -10.82 20.55 -9.67
N THR A 251 -11.81 21.25 -10.23
CA THR A 251 -13.11 21.49 -9.58
C THR A 251 -14.27 20.86 -10.35
N SER A 252 -15.31 20.41 -9.64
CA SER A 252 -16.58 19.94 -10.23
C SER A 252 -17.76 20.24 -9.32
N GLU A 253 -18.95 20.35 -9.91
CA GLU A 253 -20.22 20.47 -9.17
C GLU A 253 -20.56 19.19 -8.41
N ASP A 254 -19.96 18.06 -8.80
CA ASP A 254 -20.20 16.74 -8.20
C ASP A 254 -19.51 16.56 -6.85
N ILE A 255 -18.53 17.40 -6.52
CA ILE A 255 -17.76 17.27 -5.27
C ILE A 255 -18.49 18.00 -4.15
N GLU A 256 -18.75 17.29 -3.05
CA GLU A 256 -19.33 17.85 -1.82
C GLU A 256 -18.24 18.18 -0.80
N VAL A 257 -17.33 17.23 -0.55
CA VAL A 257 -16.21 17.42 0.38
C VAL A 257 -14.90 17.03 -0.30
N PRO A 258 -13.92 17.95 -0.44
CA PRO A 258 -12.60 17.58 -0.94
C PRO A 258 -11.87 16.73 0.10
N GLU A 259 -11.25 15.65 -0.35
CA GLU A 259 -10.49 14.77 0.53
C GLU A 259 -9.40 14.03 -0.28
N LEU A 260 -8.15 14.36 0.02
CA LEU A 260 -6.98 13.72 -0.56
C LEU A 260 -6.01 13.31 0.54
N TYR A 261 -5.26 12.25 0.28
CA TYR A 261 -4.18 11.76 1.13
C TYR A 261 -2.88 11.75 0.35
N SER A 262 -1.77 11.98 1.03
CA SER A 262 -0.47 11.90 0.38
C SER A 262 0.62 11.30 1.25
N SER A 263 1.67 10.83 0.59
CA SER A 263 2.91 10.38 1.22
C SER A 263 4.07 10.67 0.29
N CYS A 264 5.19 11.09 0.88
CA CYS A 264 6.40 11.40 0.12
C CYS A 264 7.51 10.45 0.51
N SER A 265 8.24 9.94 -0.47
CA SER A 265 9.35 9.02 -0.26
C SER A 265 10.55 9.47 -1.08
N THR A 266 11.74 9.33 -0.53
CA THR A 266 12.99 9.44 -1.28
C THR A 266 13.48 8.03 -1.63
N ILE A 267 13.98 7.84 -2.84
CA ILE A 267 14.65 6.63 -3.31
C ILE A 267 16.11 6.99 -3.62
N LYS A 268 17.06 6.26 -3.03
CA LYS A 268 18.46 6.31 -3.42
C LYS A 268 18.65 5.53 -4.71
N VAL A 269 19.07 6.22 -5.76
CA VAL A 269 19.28 5.63 -7.08
C VAL A 269 20.68 5.03 -7.13
N GLN A 270 20.77 3.72 -6.99
CA GLN A 270 22.04 3.01 -6.98
C GLN A 270 21.88 1.54 -7.35
N GLY A 271 22.88 0.99 -8.05
CA GLY A 271 23.03 -0.45 -8.27
C GLY A 271 22.52 -0.91 -9.64
N GLU A 272 22.28 -2.21 -9.74
CA GLU A 272 21.87 -2.87 -10.98
C GLU A 272 20.37 -3.17 -11.00
N LYS A 273 19.76 -2.97 -12.18
CA LYS A 273 18.33 -3.20 -12.44
C LYS A 273 17.99 -4.68 -12.26
N LEU A 274 16.92 -5.00 -11.53
CA LEU A 274 16.51 -6.40 -11.28
C LEU A 274 15.85 -7.05 -12.50
N VAL A 275 15.21 -6.26 -13.35
CA VAL A 275 14.45 -6.74 -14.51
C VAL A 275 14.93 -6.02 -15.76
N ALA A 276 15.72 -6.70 -16.58
CA ALA A 276 16.23 -6.16 -17.83
C ALA A 276 15.16 -6.18 -18.94
N GLY A 277 15.27 -5.27 -19.91
CA GLY A 277 14.51 -5.34 -21.17
C GLY A 277 13.07 -4.79 -21.14
N ILE A 278 12.51 -4.42 -19.98
CA ILE A 278 11.15 -3.89 -19.88
C ILE A 278 11.13 -2.39 -19.53
N LYS A 279 10.29 -1.65 -20.25
CA LYS A 279 9.87 -0.28 -19.96
C LYS A 279 8.35 -0.28 -19.71
N SER A 280 7.94 0.05 -18.48
CA SER A 280 6.54 0.24 -18.07
C SER A 280 5.90 1.49 -18.70
N ALA A 281 6.72 2.39 -19.25
CA ALA A 281 6.26 3.61 -19.90
C ALA A 281 5.48 3.37 -21.23
N SER A 282 5.43 2.13 -21.73
CA SER A 282 4.61 1.77 -22.88
C SER A 282 3.39 0.96 -22.44
N SER A 283 2.26 1.18 -23.11
CA SER A 283 1.03 0.38 -23.05
C SER A 283 1.21 -1.07 -23.53
N SER A 284 2.44 -1.59 -23.48
CA SER A 284 2.75 -2.98 -23.76
C SER A 284 2.53 -3.76 -22.48
N ASN A 285 1.53 -4.65 -22.48
CA ASN A 285 1.36 -5.70 -21.47
C ASN A 285 2.49 -6.75 -21.50
N ASP A 286 3.70 -6.32 -21.86
CA ASP A 286 4.87 -7.17 -22.05
C ASP A 286 5.55 -7.40 -20.69
N LEU A 287 5.27 -8.58 -20.16
CA LEU A 287 5.90 -9.12 -18.96
C LEU A 287 6.86 -10.27 -19.31
N SER A 288 7.40 -10.32 -20.54
CA SER A 288 8.25 -11.42 -21.00
C SER A 288 9.54 -11.61 -20.21
N ALA A 289 10.07 -10.55 -19.60
CA ALA A 289 11.22 -10.64 -18.69
C ALA A 289 10.82 -11.05 -17.26
N PHE A 290 9.54 -11.27 -16.98
CA PHE A 290 9.06 -11.80 -15.71
C PHE A 290 8.75 -13.30 -15.78
N THR A 291 8.95 -13.99 -14.66
CA THR A 291 8.61 -15.41 -14.48
C THR A 291 7.86 -15.59 -13.16
N PHE A 292 6.55 -15.32 -13.19
CA PHE A 292 5.71 -15.40 -12.00
C PHE A 292 5.54 -16.84 -11.51
N PRO A 293 5.38 -17.06 -10.20
CA PRO A 293 4.99 -18.36 -9.67
C PRO A 293 3.57 -18.74 -10.12
N ASP A 294 3.28 -20.04 -10.18
CA ASP A 294 1.95 -20.56 -10.52
C ASP A 294 0.88 -20.16 -9.49
N LYS A 295 1.28 -20.08 -8.22
CA LYS A 295 0.45 -19.58 -7.12
C LYS A 295 1.05 -18.26 -6.60
N THR A 296 0.22 -17.23 -6.57
CA THR A 296 0.57 -15.93 -5.97
C THR A 296 0.73 -16.08 -4.46
N ASP A 297 1.84 -15.58 -3.92
CA ASP A 297 1.98 -15.34 -2.49
C ASP A 297 1.64 -13.88 -2.20
N PHE A 298 0.45 -13.63 -1.65
CA PHE A 298 -0.04 -12.28 -1.41
C PHE A 298 0.77 -11.49 -0.35
N ASN A 299 1.64 -12.16 0.43
CA ASN A 299 2.57 -11.46 1.30
C ASN A 299 3.74 -10.83 0.54
N PHE A 300 4.14 -11.45 -0.57
CA PHE A 300 5.45 -11.19 -1.18
C PHE A 300 5.39 -10.96 -2.69
N ASN A 301 4.26 -11.08 -3.37
CA ASN A 301 4.18 -10.81 -4.79
C ASN A 301 3.59 -9.42 -5.08
N ALA A 302 4.21 -8.74 -6.04
CA ALA A 302 3.66 -7.55 -6.66
C ALA A 302 2.46 -7.92 -7.56
N ILE A 303 1.55 -6.97 -7.75
CA ILE A 303 0.38 -7.16 -8.60
C ILE A 303 0.80 -7.12 -10.06
N LYS A 304 0.64 -8.25 -10.75
CA LYS A 304 1.06 -8.46 -12.14
C LYS A 304 0.57 -7.37 -13.10
N ASP A 305 -0.71 -7.03 -13.03
CA ASP A 305 -1.34 -6.06 -13.93
C ASP A 305 -0.75 -4.64 -13.75
N GLN A 306 -0.31 -4.30 -12.54
CA GLN A 306 0.33 -3.03 -12.25
C GLN A 306 1.76 -2.95 -12.80
N LEU A 307 2.44 -4.09 -12.97
CA LEU A 307 3.75 -4.16 -13.64
C LEU A 307 3.60 -4.06 -15.16
N ALA A 308 2.53 -4.62 -15.70
CA ALA A 308 2.23 -4.62 -17.13
C ALA A 308 1.79 -3.24 -17.63
N ASN A 309 1.04 -2.51 -16.82
CA ASN A 309 0.44 -1.25 -17.23
C ASN A 309 0.63 -0.17 -16.17
N ALA A 310 1.39 0.88 -16.53
CA ALA A 310 1.60 2.04 -15.69
C ALA A 310 0.31 2.84 -15.43
N PHE A 311 -0.74 2.70 -16.23
CA PHE A 311 -1.94 3.53 -16.13
C PHE A 311 -3.23 2.70 -16.20
N LEU A 312 -3.54 2.00 -15.11
CA LEU A 312 -4.78 1.21 -14.98
C LEU A 312 -6.04 2.08 -14.90
N VAL A 313 -5.88 3.36 -14.53
CA VAL A 313 -6.97 4.32 -14.45
C VAL A 313 -6.69 5.48 -15.41
N SER A 314 -7.59 5.71 -16.36
CA SER A 314 -7.51 6.88 -17.23
C SER A 314 -7.93 8.13 -16.44
N VAL A 315 -7.13 9.20 -16.52
CA VAL A 315 -7.41 10.46 -15.82
C VAL A 315 -7.45 11.60 -16.81
N ASP A 316 -8.42 12.49 -16.62
CA ASP A 316 -8.64 13.64 -17.49
C ASP A 316 -7.44 14.55 -17.59
N GLY A 317 -7.08 14.93 -18.82
CA GLY A 317 -5.93 15.80 -19.11
C GLY A 317 -4.57 15.16 -18.82
N GLN A 318 -4.55 13.90 -18.35
CA GLN A 318 -3.36 13.17 -17.94
C GLN A 318 -3.25 11.90 -18.80
N ALA A 319 -3.14 12.10 -20.11
CA ALA A 319 -3.13 11.01 -21.08
C ALA A 319 -1.91 10.10 -20.86
N ALA A 320 -2.18 8.85 -20.49
CA ALA A 320 -1.34 7.72 -20.85
C ALA A 320 -1.51 7.41 -22.35
N PRO A 321 -0.55 6.76 -23.02
CA PRO A 321 -0.76 6.24 -24.37
C PRO A 321 -2.02 5.35 -24.38
N VAL A 322 -3.03 5.80 -25.12
CA VAL A 322 -4.36 5.22 -25.18
C VAL A 322 -4.28 3.75 -25.61
N ASN A 323 -4.74 2.84 -24.74
CA ASN A 323 -5.44 1.58 -25.06
C ASN A 323 -5.56 0.73 -23.79
N SER A 324 -6.48 1.07 -22.90
CA SER A 324 -7.02 0.13 -21.92
C SER A 324 -8.53 0.30 -21.94
N ALA A 325 -9.23 -0.71 -22.47
CA ALA A 325 -10.67 -0.81 -22.31
C ALA A 325 -10.97 -0.90 -20.81
N PRO A 326 -12.02 -0.21 -20.32
CA PRO A 326 -12.40 -0.29 -18.92
C PRO A 326 -13.02 -1.66 -18.67
N ASN A 327 -12.21 -2.65 -18.31
CA ASN A 327 -12.74 -3.87 -17.71
C ASN A 327 -12.95 -3.58 -16.21
N GLY A 328 -13.96 -2.75 -15.94
CA GLY A 328 -14.56 -2.70 -14.62
C GLY A 328 -15.17 -4.06 -14.35
N THR A 329 -14.51 -4.85 -13.50
CA THR A 329 -15.15 -6.02 -12.89
C THR A 329 -16.34 -5.51 -12.10
N LYS A 330 -17.53 -5.63 -12.69
CA LYS A 330 -18.79 -5.62 -11.96
C LYS A 330 -18.67 -6.73 -10.91
N SER A 331 -18.86 -6.38 -9.64
CA SER A 331 -19.13 -7.34 -8.58
C SER A 331 -20.23 -8.29 -9.08
N SER A 332 -19.87 -9.56 -9.29
CA SER A 332 -20.77 -10.55 -9.85
C SER A 332 -21.68 -11.09 -8.76
N THR A 333 -22.98 -10.85 -8.90
CA THR A 333 -24.02 -11.67 -8.27
C THR A 333 -24.05 -13.08 -8.93
N PRO A 334 -24.47 -14.13 -8.20
CA PRO A 334 -24.13 -15.51 -8.54
C PRO A 334 -25.01 -16.10 -9.63
N VAL A 335 -24.42 -16.85 -10.56
CA VAL A 335 -25.14 -17.76 -11.47
C VAL A 335 -24.51 -19.15 -11.42
N ALA A 336 -25.38 -20.14 -11.35
CA ALA A 336 -25.12 -21.53 -11.03
C ALA A 336 -24.28 -22.31 -12.05
N THR A 337 -23.68 -23.35 -11.50
CA THR A 337 -22.68 -24.31 -11.98
C THR A 337 -23.03 -25.07 -13.27
N GLY A 338 -22.00 -25.31 -14.08
CA GLY A 338 -21.98 -26.34 -15.12
C GLY A 338 -20.53 -26.80 -15.38
N THR A 339 -20.16 -27.95 -14.83
CA THR A 339 -18.83 -28.58 -14.95
C THR A 339 -18.61 -29.16 -16.35
N PRO A 340 -17.38 -29.08 -16.90
CA PRO A 340 -16.89 -30.15 -17.76
C PRO A 340 -15.53 -30.72 -17.30
N THR A 341 -15.45 -32.05 -17.38
CA THR A 341 -14.32 -32.94 -17.12
C THR A 341 -13.12 -32.67 -18.05
N PRO A 342 -11.86 -32.74 -17.59
CA PRO A 342 -10.68 -32.58 -18.45
C PRO A 342 -10.27 -33.90 -19.14
N THR A 343 -9.83 -33.80 -20.40
CA THR A 343 -9.17 -34.87 -21.17
C THR A 343 -7.70 -34.50 -21.36
N VAL A 344 -6.79 -35.44 -21.08
CA VAL A 344 -5.33 -35.28 -21.19
C VAL A 344 -4.84 -35.72 -22.58
N PRO A 345 -3.96 -34.96 -23.25
CA PRO A 345 -3.13 -35.49 -24.34
C PRO A 345 -1.75 -35.94 -23.84
N SER A 346 -1.39 -37.17 -24.21
CA SER A 346 -0.10 -37.81 -23.98
C SER A 346 1.00 -37.24 -24.90
N GLY A 347 2.22 -37.13 -24.37
CA GLY A 347 3.42 -36.93 -25.20
C GLY A 347 4.60 -36.28 -24.49
N VAL A 348 5.25 -36.99 -23.55
CA VAL A 348 6.54 -36.56 -22.99
C VAL A 348 7.64 -37.45 -23.56
N ALA A 349 8.61 -36.83 -24.24
CA ALA A 349 9.93 -37.41 -24.45
C ALA A 349 10.95 -36.60 -23.64
N GLN A 350 11.65 -37.30 -22.75
CA GLN A 350 12.77 -36.79 -21.95
C GLN A 350 14.00 -36.55 -22.83
N GLY A 351 14.80 -35.53 -22.50
CA GLY A 351 16.16 -35.42 -23.05
C GLY A 351 16.91 -34.13 -22.77
N THR A 352 17.60 -34.09 -21.63
CA THR A 352 18.91 -33.44 -21.37
C THR A 352 19.08 -31.92 -21.53
N ASN A 353 19.47 -31.20 -20.46
CA ASN A 353 20.81 -30.62 -20.31
C ASN A 353 21.01 -29.79 -19.02
N GLN A 354 21.94 -30.27 -18.19
CA GLN A 354 22.87 -29.57 -17.28
C GLN A 354 22.39 -28.33 -16.48
N ALA A 355 21.97 -28.56 -15.23
CA ALA A 355 21.88 -27.50 -14.22
C ALA A 355 23.25 -27.27 -13.55
N ARG A 356 23.76 -26.03 -13.58
CA ARG A 356 24.86 -25.59 -12.70
C ARG A 356 24.26 -25.07 -11.39
N VAL A 357 24.72 -25.62 -10.27
CA VAL A 357 24.35 -25.14 -8.93
C VAL A 357 25.26 -23.97 -8.56
N LEU A 358 24.67 -22.78 -8.36
CA LEU A 358 25.32 -21.61 -7.79
C LEU A 358 24.87 -21.49 -6.33
N THR A 359 25.79 -21.75 -5.39
CA THR A 359 25.55 -21.55 -3.96
C THR A 359 25.84 -20.09 -3.62
N VAL A 360 24.79 -19.28 -3.41
CA VAL A 360 24.90 -17.92 -2.90
C VAL A 360 24.76 -17.96 -1.38
N SER A 361 25.83 -17.61 -0.66
CA SER A 361 25.78 -17.45 0.79
C SER A 361 25.33 -16.01 1.10
N ALA A 362 24.06 -15.83 1.46
CA ALA A 362 23.59 -14.58 2.05
C ALA A 362 24.07 -14.47 3.51
N PRO A 363 24.39 -13.27 4.04
CA PRO A 363 24.65 -13.08 5.47
C PRO A 363 23.40 -13.42 6.29
N ALA A 364 23.61 -13.98 7.49
CA ALA A 364 22.52 -14.33 8.40
C ALA A 364 21.71 -13.07 8.77
N MET A 365 20.42 -13.07 8.45
CA MET A 365 19.48 -12.05 8.90
C MET A 365 18.94 -12.45 10.27
N THR A 366 19.10 -11.58 11.27
CA THR A 366 18.46 -11.74 12.58
C THR A 366 16.99 -11.37 12.46
N LEU A 367 16.11 -12.36 12.41
CA LEU A 367 14.66 -12.17 12.56
C LEU A 367 14.36 -11.92 14.03
N TYR A 368 13.83 -10.74 14.36
CA TYR A 368 13.17 -10.51 15.64
C TYR A 368 11.71 -10.94 15.51
N SER A 369 11.34 -12.05 16.15
CA SER A 369 9.95 -12.44 16.36
C SER A 369 9.57 -12.02 17.78
N PHE A 370 8.59 -11.12 17.92
CA PHE A 370 8.00 -10.79 19.21
C PHE A 370 6.75 -11.66 19.37
N LEU A 371 6.77 -12.56 20.35
CA LEU A 371 5.61 -13.35 20.75
C LEU A 371 4.88 -12.61 21.87
N THR A 372 3.73 -12.02 21.58
CA THR A 372 2.86 -11.44 22.61
C THR A 372 1.99 -12.56 23.18
N VAL A 373 2.22 -12.92 24.45
CA VAL A 373 1.36 -13.87 25.17
C VAL A 373 0.27 -13.06 25.88
N THR A 374 -0.98 -13.21 25.44
CA THR A 374 -2.14 -12.68 26.17
C THR A 374 -2.45 -13.66 27.30
N LEU A 375 -2.28 -13.23 28.55
CA LEU A 375 -2.77 -13.97 29.72
C LEU A 375 -4.24 -13.63 29.94
N ASP A 376 -5.10 -14.65 30.02
CA ASP A 376 -6.51 -14.46 30.36
C ASP A 376 -6.66 -13.79 31.74
N ALA A 377 -7.66 -12.92 31.86
CA ALA A 377 -7.95 -12.20 33.08
C ALA A 377 -8.29 -13.19 34.21
N GLN A 378 -7.40 -13.33 35.19
CA GLN A 378 -7.73 -14.02 36.43
C GLN A 378 -8.82 -13.25 37.17
N THR A 379 -9.88 -13.96 37.55
CA THR A 379 -10.97 -13.45 38.39
C THR A 379 -10.42 -12.77 39.65
N PRO A 380 -10.99 -11.63 40.11
CA PRO A 380 -10.41 -10.88 41.22
C PRO A 380 -10.49 -11.69 42.53
N ALA A 381 -9.34 -11.99 43.12
CA ALA A 381 -9.25 -12.37 44.53
C ALA A 381 -9.47 -11.13 45.42
N PRO A 382 -10.02 -11.28 46.64
CA PRO A 382 -10.45 -10.15 47.46
C PRO A 382 -9.27 -9.28 47.91
N THR A 383 -9.50 -7.97 47.92
CA THR A 383 -8.57 -6.89 48.25
C THR A 383 -7.88 -7.10 49.61
N PRO A 384 -6.54 -7.11 49.70
CA PRO A 384 -5.84 -6.95 50.96
C PRO A 384 -5.75 -5.47 51.33
N THR A 385 -6.13 -5.15 52.56
CA THR A 385 -5.95 -3.86 53.22
C THR A 385 -4.48 -3.45 53.31
N SER A 386 -4.27 -2.14 53.10
CA SER A 386 -3.06 -1.33 53.27
C SER A 386 -1.82 -2.00 53.89
N GLY A 387 -0.73 -2.05 53.11
CA GLY A 387 0.63 -2.00 53.63
C GLY A 387 1.55 -3.21 53.36
N GLN A 388 1.64 -3.71 52.12
CA GLN A 388 2.73 -4.62 51.71
C GLN A 388 3.08 -4.42 50.22
N GLN A 389 4.39 -4.32 49.92
CA GLN A 389 4.93 -4.23 48.56
C GLN A 389 4.56 -5.46 47.73
N SER A 390 4.07 -5.24 46.51
CA SER A 390 3.79 -6.29 45.53
C SER A 390 5.09 -7.00 45.13
N ALA A 391 5.11 -8.33 45.26
CA ALA A 391 6.21 -9.17 44.83
C ALA A 391 6.37 -9.12 43.30
N GLU A 392 7.60 -8.91 42.84
CA GLU A 392 8.00 -8.92 41.43
C GLU A 392 7.84 -10.33 40.86
N ALA A 393 7.12 -10.46 39.74
CA ALA A 393 6.94 -11.76 39.08
C ALA A 393 8.27 -12.19 38.43
N SER A 394 8.90 -13.22 39.01
CA SER A 394 10.06 -13.88 38.44
C SER A 394 9.65 -14.67 37.18
N VAL A 395 10.08 -14.22 36.01
CA VAL A 395 9.96 -14.98 34.76
C VAL A 395 11.27 -15.74 34.54
N THR A 396 11.25 -17.05 34.75
CA THR A 396 12.37 -17.93 34.37
C THR A 396 12.19 -18.35 32.91
N PRO A 397 13.11 -18.01 31.98
CA PRO A 397 12.99 -18.45 30.59
C PRO A 397 13.24 -19.95 30.48
N PHE A 398 12.29 -20.70 29.91
CA PHE A 398 12.35 -22.16 29.76
C PHE A 398 13.07 -22.65 28.49
N LEU A 399 13.81 -21.79 27.78
CA LEU A 399 14.59 -22.20 26.61
C LEU A 399 16.06 -22.41 27.00
N HIS A 400 16.42 -23.66 27.26
CA HIS A 400 17.82 -24.09 27.22
C HIS A 400 18.33 -23.93 25.79
N GLY A 401 19.17 -22.92 25.55
CA GLY A 401 19.77 -22.65 24.26
C GLY A 401 20.62 -23.82 23.77
N ARG A 402 20.12 -24.57 22.78
CA ARG A 402 20.99 -25.35 21.91
C ARG A 402 21.49 -24.44 20.79
N HIS A 403 22.71 -23.94 20.96
CA HIS A 403 23.48 -23.34 19.88
C HIS A 403 23.70 -24.38 18.78
N VAL A 404 23.02 -24.23 17.63
CA VAL A 404 23.46 -24.85 16.39
C VAL A 404 24.36 -23.84 15.66
N ARG A 405 25.65 -23.84 16.00
CA ARG A 405 26.68 -23.24 15.14
C ARG A 405 27.10 -24.30 14.13
N GLY A 406 26.71 -24.12 12.87
CA GLY A 406 27.17 -24.95 11.77
C GLY A 406 28.21 -24.20 10.93
N ARG A 407 29.49 -24.35 11.27
CA ARG A 407 30.57 -24.30 10.27
C ARG A 407 31.75 -25.15 10.71
N ASP A 408 32.30 -25.85 9.72
CA ASP A 408 33.59 -26.54 9.67
C ASP A 408 33.65 -27.99 10.17
N SER A 409 33.60 -28.95 9.24
CA SER A 409 34.83 -29.60 8.75
C SER A 409 34.51 -30.77 7.82
N TRP A 410 35.06 -30.68 6.61
CA TRP A 410 35.31 -31.82 5.75
C TRP A 410 36.39 -32.70 6.40
N ASN A 411 36.18 -34.01 6.43
CA ASN A 411 37.27 -34.99 6.43
C ASN A 411 36.89 -36.14 5.50
N PHE A 412 37.57 -36.20 4.35
CA PHE A 412 37.75 -37.44 3.60
C PHE A 412 38.74 -38.33 4.35
N GLY A 413 38.55 -39.65 4.30
CA GLY A 413 39.66 -40.58 4.55
C GLY A 413 39.29 -41.92 5.18
N GLN A 414 38.95 -42.87 4.29
CA GLN A 414 39.41 -44.27 4.23
C GLN A 414 39.34 -45.20 5.46
N GLY A 415 38.81 -46.40 5.18
CA GLY A 415 39.51 -47.66 5.49
C GLY A 415 38.89 -48.56 6.56
N ASN A 416 37.88 -49.37 6.18
CA ASN A 416 37.98 -50.81 5.91
C ASN A 416 36.59 -51.41 5.71
#